data_AF-A0A9X2XNX0-F1
#
_entry.id   AF-A0A9X2XNX0-F1
#
_cell.length_a   1.000
_cell.length_b   1.000
_cell.length_c   1.000
_cell.angle_alpha   90.00
_cell.angle_beta   90.00
_cell.angle_gamma   90.00
#
_symmetry.space_group_name_H-M   'P 1'
#
loop_
_entity.id
_entity.type
_entity.pdbx_description
1 polymer ?
#
loop_
_entity_poly.entity_id
_entity_poly.type
_entity_poly.pdbx_seq_one_letter_code
_entity_poly.pdbx_strand_id
1 'polypeptide(L)' 'MNTSITFQDFKTMSHHQRYKSIRLHGTYLMSRDKEEQCVMLFQLNDFYVEAYIEKSSGKANLLRCFKNSYELYPY' A
#
# COMPACT_ATOMS: atom_id res chain seq x y z
N MET A 1 -18.07 11.29 -9.29
CA MET A 1 -17.53 10.21 -10.16
C MET A 1 -16.56 9.40 -9.32
N ASN A 2 -16.92 8.19 -8.91
CA ASN A 2 -15.98 7.27 -8.25
C ASN A 2 -15.16 6.60 -9.35
N THR A 3 -14.03 7.19 -9.70
CA THR A 3 -13.06 6.54 -10.58
C THR A 3 -12.40 5.42 -9.79
N SER A 4 -12.83 4.19 -10.04
CA SER A 4 -12.23 3.01 -9.41
C SER A 4 -10.79 2.86 -9.90
N ILE A 5 -9.81 3.02 -9.02
CA ILE A 5 -8.39 2.83 -9.32
C ILE A 5 -8.16 1.35 -9.55
N THR A 6 -7.69 0.97 -10.74
CA THR A 6 -7.33 -0.43 -11.02
C THR A 6 -5.89 -0.73 -10.59
N PHE A 7 -5.56 -2.01 -10.45
CA PHE A 7 -4.20 -2.47 -10.20
C PHE A 7 -3.19 -1.94 -11.24
N GLN A 8 -3.56 -1.87 -12.53
CA GLN A 8 -2.65 -1.39 -13.57
C GLN A 8 -2.46 0.13 -13.50
N ASP A 9 -3.53 0.88 -13.23
CA ASP A 9 -3.43 2.33 -13.03
C ASP A 9 -2.51 2.64 -11.86
N PHE A 10 -2.67 1.91 -10.75
CA PHE A 10 -1.81 2.08 -9.59
C PHE A 10 -0.33 1.84 -9.93
N LYS A 11 -0.01 0.86 -10.78
CA LYS A 11 1.35 0.58 -11.22
C LYS A 11 1.93 1.65 -12.16
N THR A 12 1.13 2.41 -12.89
CA THR A 12 1.63 3.48 -13.76
C THR A 12 1.71 4.83 -13.07
N MET A 13 1.04 5.00 -11.93
CA MET A 13 1.09 6.21 -11.11
C MET A 13 2.48 6.51 -10.56
N SER A 14 2.79 7.80 -10.44
CA SER A 14 3.96 8.28 -9.69
C SER A 14 3.86 7.90 -8.20
N HIS A 15 5.00 7.87 -7.51
CA HIS A 15 5.05 7.59 -6.08
C HIS A 15 4.08 8.49 -5.29
N HIS A 16 4.09 9.80 -5.55
CA HIS A 16 3.19 10.76 -4.89
C HIS A 16 1.71 10.44 -5.12
N GLN A 17 1.33 10.11 -6.36
CA GLN A 17 -0.05 9.71 -6.68
C GLN A 17 -0.44 8.43 -5.96
N ARG A 18 0.43 7.41 -5.93
CA ARG A 18 0.16 6.16 -5.19
C ARG A 18 -0.07 6.40 -3.71
N TYR A 19 0.75 7.23 -3.05
CA TYR A 19 0.53 7.62 -1.65
C TYR A 19 -0.82 8.28 -1.44
N LYS A 20 -1.13 9.26 -2.28
CA LYS A 20 -2.40 9.97 -2.21
C LYS A 20 -3.58 9.01 -2.40
N SER A 21 -3.47 8.07 -3.33
CA SER A 21 -4.48 7.04 -3.58
C SER A 21 -4.69 6.12 -2.38
N ILE A 22 -3.62 5.58 -1.77
CA ILE A 22 -3.74 4.77 -0.55
C ILE A 22 -4.37 5.58 0.57
N ARG A 23 -3.95 6.83 0.77
CA ARG A 23 -4.43 7.68 1.87
C ARG A 23 -5.91 8.07 1.72
N LEU A 24 -6.39 8.28 0.50
CA LEU A 24 -7.76 8.71 0.22
C LEU A 24 -8.73 7.55 0.02
N HIS A 25 -8.26 6.42 -0.51
CA HIS A 25 -9.11 5.33 -0.99
C HIS A 25 -8.75 3.96 -0.42
N GLY A 26 -7.61 3.84 0.26
CA GLY A 26 -7.17 2.58 0.85
C GLY A 26 -7.85 2.32 2.19
N THR A 27 -8.39 1.12 2.33
CA THR A 27 -8.84 0.58 3.62
C THR A 27 -7.64 -0.04 4.32
N TYR A 28 -7.26 0.48 5.49
CA TYR A 28 -6.24 -0.15 6.32
C TYR A 28 -6.73 -1.52 6.81
N LEU A 29 -5.89 -2.54 6.69
CA LEU A 29 -6.21 -3.90 7.14
C LEU A 29 -5.40 -4.30 8.38
N MET A 30 -4.09 -4.11 8.33
CA MET A 30 -3.17 -4.58 9.37
C MET A 30 -1.79 -3.95 9.20
N SER A 31 -0.95 -4.11 10.21
CA SER A 31 0.47 -3.74 10.14
C SER A 31 1.33 -4.80 10.78
N ARG A 32 2.52 -4.99 10.22
CA ARG A 32 3.57 -5.84 10.76
C ARG A 32 4.79 -4.99 11.09
N ASP A 33 5.20 -5.04 12.34
CA ASP A 33 6.43 -4.40 12.78
C ASP A 33 7.66 -5.22 12.40
N LYS A 34 8.65 -4.54 11.84
CA LYS A 34 10.04 -4.99 11.71
C LYS A 34 10.94 -4.05 12.51
N GLU A 35 12.20 -4.41 12.71
CA GLU A 35 13.13 -3.64 13.55
C GLU A 35 13.20 -2.16 13.12
N GLU A 36 13.48 -1.89 11.84
CA GLU A 36 13.67 -0.52 11.32
C GLU A 36 12.46 0.01 10.54
N GLN A 37 11.48 -0.85 10.24
CA GLN A 37 10.36 -0.53 9.35
C GLN A 37 9.03 -1.05 9.91
N CYS A 38 7.95 -0.29 9.69
CA CYS A 38 6.59 -0.75 9.86
C CYS A 38 6.00 -1.03 8.46
N VAL A 39 5.50 -2.24 8.24
CA VAL A 39 4.82 -2.59 6.98
C VAL A 39 3.33 -2.51 7.21
N MET A 40 2.65 -1.57 6.58
CA MET A 40 1.19 -1.42 6.64
C MET A 40 0.55 -2.02 5.40
N LEU A 41 -0.50 -2.81 5.60
CA LEU A 41 -1.29 -3.41 4.53
C LEU A 41 -2.60 -2.63 4.35
N PHE A 42 -2.86 -2.25 3.12
CA PHE A 42 -4.10 -1.60 2.69
C PHE A 42 -4.78 -2.42 1.59
N GLN A 43 -6.10 -2.34 1.53
CA GLN A 43 -6.89 -2.81 0.40
C GLN A 43 -7.40 -1.61 -0.41
N LEU A 44 -7.21 -1.66 -1.72
CA LEU A 44 -7.76 -0.73 -2.70
C LEU A 44 -8.60 -1.53 -3.69
N ASN A 45 -9.91 -1.31 -3.69
CA ASN A 45 -10.85 -2.01 -4.59
C ASN A 45 -10.61 -3.53 -4.59
N ASP A 46 -10.01 -4.04 -5.66
CA ASP A 46 -9.76 -5.44 -5.97
C ASP A 46 -8.30 -5.89 -5.75
N PHE A 47 -7.45 -5.06 -5.13
CA PHE A 47 -6.04 -5.39 -4.89
C PHE A 47 -5.54 -4.88 -3.53
N TYR A 48 -4.35 -5.34 -3.15
CA TYR A 48 -3.70 -5.03 -1.89
C TYR A 48 -2.44 -4.20 -2.10
N VAL A 49 -2.09 -3.37 -1.11
CA VAL A 49 -0.89 -2.55 -1.13
C VAL A 49 -0.18 -2.62 0.22
N GLU A 50 1.09 -3.01 0.21
CA GLU A 50 2.00 -2.87 1.33
C GLU A 50 2.75 -1.56 1.24
N ALA A 51 2.66 -0.74 2.29
CA ALA A 51 3.46 0.45 2.49
C ALA A 51 4.54 0.20 3.54
N TYR A 52 5.79 0.32 3.13
CA TYR A 52 6.96 0.14 4.00
C TYR A 52 7.38 1.49 4.55
N ILE A 53 6.97 1.77 5.79
CA ILE A 53 7.26 3.00 6.52
C ILE A 53 8.54 2.81 7.32
N GLU A 54 9.50 3.69 7.13
CA GLU A 54 10.71 3.74 7.95
C GLU A 54 10.38 4.40 9.30
N LYS A 55 10.75 3.75 10.40
CA LYS A 55 10.40 4.24 11.74
C LYS A 55 11.11 5.53 12.12
N SER A 56 12.32 5.73 11.62
CA SER A 56 13.15 6.93 11.89
C SER A 56 12.55 8.20 11.28
N SER A 57 11.98 8.09 10.07
CA SER A 57 11.53 9.23 9.27
C SER A 57 10.01 9.34 9.16
N GLY A 58 9.28 8.26 9.48
CA GLY A 58 7.84 8.13 9.26
C GLY A 58 7.45 8.17 7.77
N LYS A 59 8.42 8.21 6.86
CA LYS A 59 8.19 8.19 5.42
C LYS A 59 8.08 6.77 4.97
N ALA A 60 7.15 6.53 4.06
CA ALA A 60 7.14 5.27 3.37
C ALA A 60 8.01 5.35 2.13
N ASN A 61 8.94 4.40 2.07
CA ASN A 61 10.05 4.37 1.13
C ASN A 61 9.76 3.40 -0.01
N LEU A 62 8.76 2.52 0.16
CA LEU A 62 8.34 1.55 -0.82
C LEU A 62 6.84 1.25 -0.72
N LEU A 63 6.20 1.19 -1.89
CA LEU A 63 4.83 0.71 -2.06
C LEU A 63 4.84 -0.51 -2.98
N ARG A 64 4.44 -1.67 -2.45
CA ARG A 64 4.25 -2.90 -3.24
C ARG A 64 2.77 -3.19 -3.38
N CYS A 65 2.31 -3.56 -4.56
CA CYS A 65 0.92 -3.91 -4.81
C CYS A 65 0.79 -5.36 -5.29
N PHE A 66 -0.28 -6.02 -4.88
CA PHE A 66 -0.54 -7.45 -5.11
C PHE A 66 -2.00 -7.64 -5.47
N LYS A 67 -2.32 -8.56 -6.39
CA LYS A 67 -3.73 -8.84 -6.70
C LYS A 67 -4.36 -9.73 -5.65
N ASN A 68 -3.60 -10.69 -5.13
CA ASN A 68 -4.14 -11.72 -4.26
C ASN A 68 -3.40 -11.78 -2.92
N SER A 69 -4.13 -12.24 -1.89
CA SER A 69 -3.61 -12.35 -0.53
C SER A 69 -2.52 -13.41 -0.36
N TYR A 70 -2.43 -14.41 -1.25
CA TYR A 70 -1.36 -15.42 -1.20
C TYR A 70 0.02 -14.85 -1.57
N GLU A 71 0.08 -13.66 -2.14
CA GLU A 71 1.34 -12.96 -2.43
C GLU A 71 1.87 -12.18 -1.22
N LEU A 72 1.07 -12.09 -0.15
CA LEU A 72 1.43 -11.42 1.09
C LEU A 72 2.30 -12.33 1.95
N TYR A 73 3.36 -11.76 2.52
CA TYR A 73 4.08 -12.44 3.60
C TYR A 73 3.15 -12.61 4.82
N PRO A 74 3.38 -13.61 5.70
CA PRO A 74 2.59 -13.79 6.92
C PRO A 74 2.58 -12.52 7.77
N TYR A 75 1.39 -12.07 8.15
CA TYR A 75 1.17 -10.89 8.98
C TYR A 75 0.79 -11.28 10.41
#